data_AF-A0A939ZLA7-F1
#
_entry.id   AF-A0A939ZLA7-F1
#
_cell.length_a   1.000
_cell.length_b   1.000
_cell.length_c   1.000
_cell.angle_alpha   90.00
_cell.angle_beta   90.00
_cell.angle_gamma   90.00
#
_symmetry.space_group_name_H-M   'P 1'
#
loop_
_entity.id
_entity.type
_entity.pdbx_description
1 polymer ?
#
loop_
_entity_poly.entity_id
_entity_poly.type
_entity_poly.pdbx_seq_one_letter_code
_entity_poly.pdbx_strand_id
1 'polypeptide(L)'
;MGLGEILLLSVGLAMDAFAVSVCKGLSLKKVTIKEASVCGIWFGLFQGIMPLLGYLLGSGFASFIDRFAAWIAFLILTFLGINMLREAFGEDDEEEESTPDLGFKVMFGAAVATSIDAMAVGVTFVAVPVRVFSASALINTLFAVACIGIITYAISAAGVFIGGYFGAAYKSGAVAAGGSILIFIGLKALMDKYDITGASNDNVFWLLLPFAGTVLGALLVFFRVNTPDKLKKCLIALSAGIMLSASIWCLMTPSFSLPSFGSKKPFIAVFIGFWVGILFQFGLDNLVPHTHGFSGETEGLKSEADKPVKMMLAMIIHHIPEGIAIGAVYAGFLYGEGIISRYSMIAVTVGMLIQNFPEAAFLSVPVKEEGRSKGASFFYGMMSGGVEPIIGIVTVIVAGLLPPILPYVMSLSAGAMIYTIVESMIPEMIDGEVSDRVVLAFAAGFSLMMLLAYALPMM
;
A
#
# COMPACT_ATOMS: atom_id res chain seq x y z
N MET A 1 27.96 -12.44 16.51
CA MET A 1 26.54 -12.74 16.78
C MET A 1 26.40 -14.05 17.54
N GLY A 2 25.54 -14.09 18.55
CA GLY A 2 25.21 -15.31 19.32
C GLY A 2 24.03 -16.08 18.73
N LEU A 3 23.70 -17.25 19.30
CA LEU A 3 22.59 -18.11 18.81
C LEU A 3 21.23 -17.39 18.79
N GLY A 4 20.89 -16.65 19.85
CA GLY A 4 19.60 -15.94 19.93
C GLY A 4 19.42 -14.89 18.83
N GLU A 5 20.48 -14.14 18.52
CA GLU A 5 20.47 -13.14 17.44
C GLU A 5 20.30 -13.81 16.07
N ILE A 6 20.93 -14.96 15.83
CA ILE A 6 20.79 -15.72 14.57
C ILE A 6 19.37 -16.24 14.41
N LEU A 7 18.76 -16.77 15.47
CA LEU A 7 17.38 -17.27 15.41
C LEU A 7 16.40 -16.12 15.12
N LEU A 8 16.56 -14.98 15.79
CA LEU A 8 15.72 -13.81 15.57
C LEU A 8 15.89 -13.23 14.15
N LEU A 9 17.14 -13.14 13.69
CA LEU A 9 17.49 -12.74 12.33
C LEU A 9 16.90 -13.69 11.28
N SER A 10 16.93 -15.00 11.54
CA SER A 10 16.38 -16.02 10.63
C SER A 10 14.87 -15.88 10.45
N VAL A 11 14.15 -15.58 11.54
CA VAL A 11 12.70 -15.30 11.47
C VAL A 11 12.46 -13.99 10.71
N GLY A 12 13.22 -12.94 11.01
CA GLY A 12 13.09 -11.65 10.31
C GLY A 12 13.32 -11.77 8.80
N LEU A 13 14.37 -12.48 8.39
CA LEU A 13 14.68 -12.73 6.98
C LEU A 13 13.63 -13.61 6.30
N ALA A 14 12.91 -14.46 7.02
CA ALA A 14 11.91 -15.34 6.41
C ALA A 14 10.59 -14.62 6.04
N MET A 15 10.38 -13.37 6.45
CA MET A 15 9.07 -12.71 6.35
C MET A 15 8.60 -12.46 4.92
N ASP A 16 9.49 -12.09 4.00
CA ASP A 16 9.11 -11.87 2.60
C ASP A 16 8.78 -13.20 1.91
N ALA A 17 9.60 -14.23 2.16
CA ALA A 17 9.34 -15.60 1.70
C ALA A 17 8.04 -16.18 2.28
N PHE A 18 7.74 -15.88 3.54
CA PHE A 18 6.47 -16.24 4.18
C PHE A 18 5.29 -15.59 3.47
N ALA A 19 5.34 -14.28 3.22
CA ALA A 19 4.27 -13.56 2.56
C ALA A 19 4.01 -14.12 1.15
N VAL A 20 5.06 -14.38 0.36
CA VAL A 20 4.93 -15.02 -0.95
C VAL A 20 4.38 -16.44 -0.84
N SER A 21 4.79 -17.21 0.17
CA SER A 21 4.29 -18.57 0.41
C SER A 21 2.80 -18.60 0.78
N VAL A 22 2.33 -17.64 1.60
CA VAL A 22 0.91 -17.44 1.87
C VAL A 22 0.17 -17.13 0.57
N CYS A 23 0.68 -16.20 -0.24
CA CYS A 23 0.09 -15.86 -1.54
C CYS A 23 -0.02 -17.08 -2.46
N LYS A 24 1.01 -17.93 -2.52
CA LYS A 24 0.97 -19.19 -3.27
C LYS A 24 -0.05 -20.17 -2.71
N GLY A 25 -0.15 -20.28 -1.38
CA GLY A 25 -1.17 -21.09 -0.72
C GLY A 25 -2.59 -20.66 -1.07
N LEU A 26 -2.85 -19.35 -1.17
CA LEU A 26 -4.18 -18.79 -1.50
C LEU A 26 -4.67 -19.22 -2.90
N SER A 27 -3.76 -19.49 -3.83
CA SER A 27 -4.07 -19.98 -5.19
C SER A 27 -4.26 -21.51 -5.27
N LEU A 28 -3.98 -22.28 -4.21
CA LEU A 28 -4.11 -23.74 -4.23
C LEU A 28 -5.54 -24.19 -3.89
N LYS A 29 -6.16 -25.02 -4.75
CA LYS A 29 -7.47 -25.66 -4.44
C LYS A 29 -7.40 -26.55 -3.20
N LYS A 30 -6.29 -27.27 -3.03
CA LYS A 30 -6.06 -28.15 -1.88
C LYS A 30 -4.57 -28.16 -1.59
N VAL A 31 -4.20 -27.74 -0.38
CA VAL A 31 -2.80 -27.77 0.04
C VAL A 31 -2.41 -29.20 0.39
N THR A 32 -1.37 -29.67 -0.28
CA THR A 32 -0.69 -30.92 0.02
C THR A 32 0.65 -30.63 0.69
N ILE A 33 1.15 -31.61 1.46
CA ILE A 33 2.50 -31.56 2.03
C ILE A 33 3.54 -31.38 0.93
N LYS A 34 3.29 -31.91 -0.28
CA LYS A 34 4.19 -31.79 -1.42
C LYS A 34 4.36 -30.33 -1.86
N GLU A 35 3.27 -29.58 -2.04
CA GLU A 35 3.34 -28.17 -2.47
C GLU A 35 3.97 -27.29 -1.38
N ALA A 36 3.58 -27.49 -0.13
CA ALA A 36 4.18 -26.79 1.01
C ALA A 36 5.69 -27.07 1.11
N SER A 37 6.10 -28.32 0.89
CA SER A 37 7.52 -28.71 0.89
C SER A 37 8.27 -28.14 -0.32
N VAL A 38 7.67 -28.07 -1.51
CA VAL A 38 8.28 -27.44 -2.69
C VAL A 38 8.54 -25.97 -2.44
N CYS A 39 7.56 -25.21 -1.95
CA CYS A 39 7.75 -23.81 -1.57
C CYS A 39 8.82 -23.66 -0.48
N GLY A 40 8.73 -24.47 0.58
CA GLY A 40 9.71 -24.48 1.66
C GLY A 40 11.13 -24.73 1.16
N ILE A 41 11.33 -25.70 0.26
CA ILE A 41 12.66 -26.01 -0.29
C ILE A 41 13.19 -24.83 -1.09
N TRP A 42 12.38 -24.26 -1.99
CA TRP A 42 12.79 -23.13 -2.81
C TRP A 42 13.20 -21.93 -1.97
N PHE A 43 12.32 -21.47 -1.07
CA PHE A 43 12.62 -20.31 -0.25
C PHE A 43 13.71 -20.59 0.78
N GLY A 44 13.70 -21.74 1.45
CA GLY A 44 14.73 -22.11 2.42
C GLY A 44 16.12 -22.23 1.80
N LEU A 45 16.22 -22.82 0.61
CA LEU A 45 17.49 -22.97 -0.09
C LEU A 45 18.05 -21.61 -0.54
N PHE A 46 17.22 -20.74 -1.14
CA PHE A 46 17.67 -19.41 -1.57
C PHE A 46 17.99 -18.49 -0.38
N GLN A 47 17.18 -18.50 0.69
CA GLN A 47 17.45 -17.71 1.90
C GLN A 47 18.72 -18.16 2.62
N GLY A 48 19.13 -19.44 2.48
CA GLY A 48 20.42 -19.92 2.98
C GLY A 48 21.60 -19.59 2.05
N ILE A 49 21.45 -19.82 0.74
CA ILE A 49 22.54 -19.59 -0.23
C ILE A 49 22.92 -18.10 -0.31
N MET A 50 21.95 -17.19 -0.26
CA MET A 50 22.22 -15.75 -0.44
C MET A 50 23.15 -15.16 0.65
N PRO A 51 22.94 -15.39 1.96
CA PRO A 51 23.90 -14.99 2.99
C PRO A 51 25.27 -15.65 2.82
N LEU A 52 25.34 -16.91 2.36
CA LEU A 52 26.63 -17.54 2.10
C LEU A 52 27.38 -16.85 0.95
N LEU A 53 26.68 -16.51 -0.14
CA LEU A 53 27.25 -15.74 -1.25
C LEU A 53 27.72 -14.36 -0.78
N GLY A 54 26.91 -13.66 0.04
CA GLY A 54 27.29 -12.37 0.62
C GLY A 54 28.56 -12.47 1.49
N TYR A 55 28.68 -13.52 2.29
CA TYR A 55 29.86 -13.78 3.11
C TYR A 55 31.13 -14.04 2.26
N LEU A 56 31.01 -14.83 1.20
CA LEU A 56 32.13 -15.22 0.35
C LEU A 56 32.60 -14.09 -0.58
N LEU A 57 31.66 -13.29 -1.11
CA LEU A 57 31.95 -12.29 -2.13
C LEU A 57 32.29 -10.92 -1.53
N GLY A 58 32.02 -10.73 -0.23
CA GLY A 58 32.32 -9.50 0.49
C GLY A 58 31.59 -8.27 -0.07
N SER A 59 32.01 -7.08 0.37
CA SER A 59 31.33 -5.82 0.05
C SER A 59 31.39 -5.44 -1.44
N GLY A 60 32.43 -5.85 -2.17
CA GLY A 60 32.62 -5.47 -3.58
C GLY A 60 31.52 -5.98 -4.49
N PHE A 61 31.17 -7.27 -4.41
CA PHE A 61 30.11 -7.85 -5.23
C PHE A 61 28.71 -7.54 -4.70
N ALA A 62 28.56 -7.42 -3.38
CA ALA A 62 27.30 -7.04 -2.76
C ALA A 62 26.80 -5.68 -3.28
N SER A 63 27.70 -4.70 -3.43
CA SER A 63 27.36 -3.39 -4.00
C SER A 63 26.83 -3.45 -5.44
N PHE A 64 27.31 -4.42 -6.23
CA PHE A 64 26.83 -4.61 -7.61
C PHE A 64 25.44 -5.22 -7.64
N ILE A 65 25.16 -6.22 -6.80
CA ILE A 65 23.84 -6.85 -6.71
C ILE A 65 22.80 -5.90 -6.13
N ASP A 66 23.15 -5.18 -5.07
CA ASP A 66 22.28 -4.19 -4.42
C ASP A 66 21.76 -3.13 -5.42
N ARG A 67 22.60 -2.75 -6.39
CA ARG A 67 22.23 -1.82 -7.47
C ARG A 67 21.05 -2.31 -8.33
N PHE A 68 20.81 -3.62 -8.46
CA PHE A 68 19.72 -4.16 -9.29
C PHE A 68 18.67 -4.92 -8.48
N ALA A 69 18.99 -5.32 -7.26
CA ALA A 69 18.16 -6.09 -6.33
C ALA A 69 16.70 -5.65 -6.31
N ALA A 70 16.44 -4.40 -5.90
CA ALA A 70 15.08 -3.92 -5.76
C ALA A 70 14.32 -3.78 -7.08
N TRP A 71 14.99 -3.50 -8.20
CA TRP A 71 14.34 -3.49 -9.51
C TRP A 71 13.91 -4.90 -9.91
N ILE A 72 14.75 -5.89 -9.65
CA ILE A 72 14.43 -7.30 -9.90
C ILE A 72 13.24 -7.72 -9.02
N ALA A 73 13.28 -7.41 -7.72
CA ALA A 73 12.20 -7.73 -6.79
C ALA A 73 10.88 -7.05 -7.19
N PHE A 74 10.90 -5.74 -7.46
CA PHE A 74 9.75 -4.98 -7.94
C PHE A 74 9.14 -5.61 -9.20
N LEU A 75 9.94 -5.82 -10.25
CA LEU A 75 9.42 -6.34 -11.52
C LEU A 75 8.83 -7.74 -11.38
N ILE A 76 9.50 -8.65 -10.65
CA ILE A 76 9.04 -10.03 -10.49
C ILE A 76 7.78 -10.10 -9.60
N LEU A 77 7.79 -9.43 -8.45
CA LEU A 77 6.68 -9.48 -7.50
C LEU A 77 5.45 -8.75 -8.03
N THR A 78 5.63 -7.59 -8.67
CA THR A 78 4.54 -6.89 -9.34
C THR A 78 3.98 -7.71 -10.50
N PHE A 79 4.83 -8.36 -11.32
CA PHE A 79 4.36 -9.25 -12.38
C PHE A 79 3.56 -10.43 -11.83
N LEU A 80 4.06 -11.09 -10.78
CA LEU A 80 3.35 -12.20 -10.13
C LEU A 80 2.03 -11.75 -9.51
N GLY A 81 2.03 -10.60 -8.83
CA GLY A 81 0.84 -10.01 -8.24
C GLY A 81 -0.22 -9.66 -9.28
N ILE A 82 0.18 -9.02 -10.39
CA ILE A 82 -0.72 -8.73 -11.52
C ILE A 82 -1.27 -10.03 -12.11
N ASN A 83 -0.47 -11.09 -12.24
CA ASN A 83 -0.95 -12.36 -12.74
C ASN A 83 -2.00 -13.00 -11.82
N MET A 84 -1.82 -12.92 -10.49
CA MET A 84 -2.82 -13.37 -9.51
C MET A 84 -4.10 -12.52 -9.58
N LEU A 85 -3.98 -11.20 -9.77
CA LEU A 85 -5.14 -10.35 -9.99
C LEU A 85 -5.88 -10.69 -11.28
N ARG A 86 -5.15 -11.01 -12.35
CA ARG A 86 -5.73 -11.50 -13.62
C ARG A 86 -6.48 -12.82 -13.44
N GLU A 87 -5.91 -13.75 -12.68
CA GLU A 87 -6.58 -15.01 -12.33
C GLU A 87 -7.87 -14.76 -11.54
N ALA A 88 -7.90 -13.74 -10.67
CA ALA A 88 -9.12 -13.33 -10.00
C ALA A 88 -10.18 -12.72 -10.94
N PHE A 89 -9.81 -12.19 -12.13
CA PHE A 89 -10.76 -11.64 -13.12
C PHE A 89 -11.48 -12.67 -13.96
N GLY A 90 -10.86 -13.84 -14.17
CA GLY A 90 -11.49 -14.95 -14.89
C GLY A 90 -12.82 -15.29 -14.22
N GLU A 91 -13.90 -15.20 -14.99
CA GLU A 91 -15.25 -15.49 -14.51
C GLU A 91 -15.36 -16.89 -13.91
N ASP A 92 -16.37 -17.08 -13.07
CA ASP A 92 -16.79 -18.33 -12.44
C ASP A 92 -17.23 -19.43 -13.45
N ASP A 93 -16.90 -19.33 -14.74
CA ASP A 93 -17.29 -20.28 -15.77
C ASP A 93 -16.07 -21.00 -16.36
N GLU A 94 -16.19 -22.33 -16.35
CA GLU A 94 -15.25 -23.38 -16.76
C GLU A 94 -14.24 -23.84 -15.69
N GLU A 95 -14.46 -25.09 -15.27
CA GLU A 95 -13.56 -25.94 -14.49
C GLU A 95 -12.26 -26.24 -15.25
N GLU A 96 -11.48 -25.23 -15.64
CA GLU A 96 -10.12 -25.50 -16.05
C GLU A 96 -9.29 -25.85 -14.81
N GLU A 97 -8.63 -27.00 -14.84
CA GLU A 97 -7.49 -27.32 -13.99
C GLU A 97 -6.37 -26.31 -14.26
N SER A 98 -6.49 -25.08 -13.76
CA SER A 98 -5.35 -24.17 -13.73
C SER A 98 -4.36 -24.71 -12.70
N THR A 99 -3.36 -25.43 -13.20
CA THR A 99 -2.27 -25.93 -12.38
C THR A 99 -1.58 -24.73 -11.72
N PRO A 100 -1.44 -24.70 -10.40
CA PRO A 100 -0.70 -23.65 -9.73
C PRO A 100 0.69 -23.57 -10.33
N ASP A 101 1.11 -22.39 -10.81
CA ASP A 101 2.43 -22.23 -11.42
C ASP A 101 3.49 -22.20 -10.31
N LEU A 102 3.74 -23.40 -9.75
CA LEU A 102 4.94 -23.82 -9.04
C LEU A 102 6.04 -24.21 -10.05
N GLY A 103 5.87 -23.83 -11.32
CA GLY A 103 6.86 -24.02 -12.36
C GLY A 103 8.18 -23.41 -11.94
N PHE A 104 9.26 -24.06 -12.40
CA PHE A 104 10.63 -23.68 -12.05
C PHE A 104 10.89 -22.17 -12.21
N LYS A 105 10.43 -21.57 -13.32
CA LYS A 105 10.66 -20.14 -13.61
C LYS A 105 10.04 -19.22 -12.55
N VAL A 106 8.83 -19.54 -12.10
CA VAL A 106 8.10 -18.72 -11.13
C VAL A 106 8.70 -18.88 -9.75
N MET A 107 8.96 -20.13 -9.33
CA MET A 107 9.56 -20.40 -8.01
C MET A 107 11.00 -19.89 -7.91
N PHE A 108 11.80 -20.03 -8.96
CA PHE A 108 13.14 -19.47 -9.03
C PHE A 108 13.10 -17.93 -8.94
N GLY A 109 12.26 -17.29 -9.75
CA GLY A 109 12.14 -15.83 -9.75
C GLY A 109 11.70 -15.29 -8.39
N ALA A 110 10.67 -15.88 -7.80
CA ALA A 110 10.16 -15.49 -6.49
C ALA A 110 11.18 -15.72 -5.38
N ALA A 111 11.84 -16.88 -5.33
CA ALA A 111 12.85 -17.19 -4.34
C ALA A 111 14.06 -16.27 -4.44
N VAL A 112 14.52 -15.94 -5.66
CA VAL A 112 15.56 -14.92 -5.85
C VAL A 112 15.08 -13.58 -5.32
N ALA A 113 13.91 -13.11 -5.73
CA ALA A 113 13.38 -11.79 -5.37
C ALA A 113 13.27 -11.60 -3.85
N THR A 114 12.80 -12.61 -3.10
CA THR A 114 12.64 -12.52 -1.64
C THR A 114 13.92 -12.75 -0.84
N SER A 115 14.99 -13.25 -1.47
CA SER A 115 16.23 -13.62 -0.78
C SER A 115 17.38 -12.63 -1.02
N ILE A 116 17.18 -11.58 -1.82
CA ILE A 116 18.28 -10.65 -2.15
C ILE A 116 18.77 -9.91 -0.90
N ASP A 117 17.87 -9.49 -0.01
CA ASP A 117 18.23 -8.80 1.23
C ASP A 117 19.02 -9.70 2.19
N ALA A 118 18.80 -11.01 2.14
CA ALA A 118 19.58 -11.98 2.91
C ALA A 118 21.05 -12.01 2.50
N MET A 119 21.38 -11.60 1.26
CA MET A 119 22.77 -11.45 0.82
C MET A 119 23.50 -10.34 1.59
N ALA A 120 22.84 -9.21 1.86
CA ALA A 120 23.42 -8.12 2.65
C ALA A 120 23.78 -8.59 4.07
N VAL A 121 22.93 -9.43 4.66
CA VAL A 121 23.22 -10.09 5.96
C VAL A 121 24.45 -11.00 5.88
N GLY A 122 24.69 -11.65 4.74
CA GLY A 122 25.93 -12.39 4.50
C GLY A 122 27.19 -11.55 4.65
N VAL A 123 27.16 -10.31 4.13
CA VAL A 123 28.29 -9.37 4.25
C VAL A 123 28.48 -8.94 5.71
N THR A 124 27.40 -8.76 6.46
CA THR A 124 27.50 -8.38 7.88
C THR A 124 28.12 -9.48 8.74
N PHE A 125 28.02 -10.76 8.35
CA PHE A 125 28.75 -11.85 9.04
C PHE A 125 30.27 -11.73 8.93
N VAL A 126 30.81 -11.00 7.94
CA VAL A 126 32.24 -10.67 7.87
C VAL A 126 32.60 -9.61 8.92
N ALA A 127 31.75 -8.58 9.05
CA ALA A 127 31.95 -7.47 9.99
C ALA A 127 31.66 -7.84 11.45
N VAL A 128 30.64 -8.67 11.69
CA VAL A 128 30.19 -9.15 12.99
C VAL A 128 30.15 -10.69 12.97
N PRO A 129 31.29 -11.36 13.19
CA PRO A 129 31.40 -12.80 13.06
C PRO A 129 30.43 -13.56 13.95
N VAL A 130 29.86 -14.63 13.41
CA VAL A 130 29.03 -15.57 14.15
C VAL A 130 29.89 -16.35 15.15
N ARG A 131 29.48 -16.41 16.42
CA ARG A 131 30.22 -17.04 17.53
C ARG A 131 29.27 -17.94 18.32
N VAL A 132 28.90 -19.07 17.74
CA VAL A 132 28.04 -20.07 18.37
C VAL A 132 28.89 -21.20 18.97
N PHE A 133 29.88 -21.68 18.23
CA PHE A 133 30.79 -22.74 18.64
C PHE A 133 32.24 -22.25 18.68
N SER A 134 33.06 -22.91 19.51
CA SER A 134 34.53 -22.78 19.50
C SER A 134 35.14 -23.44 18.26
N ALA A 135 34.73 -22.98 17.08
CA ALA A 135 35.12 -23.47 15.76
C ALA A 135 35.53 -22.30 14.86
N SER A 136 36.00 -22.59 13.64
CA SER A 136 36.37 -21.55 12.68
C SER A 136 35.18 -20.65 12.31
N ALA A 137 35.46 -19.43 11.85
CA ALA A 137 34.43 -18.49 11.43
C ALA A 137 33.54 -19.07 10.32
N LEU A 138 34.13 -19.81 9.37
CA LEU A 138 33.38 -20.44 8.27
C LEU A 138 32.36 -21.45 8.79
N ILE A 139 32.71 -22.30 9.77
CA ILE A 139 31.79 -23.29 10.34
C ILE A 139 30.63 -22.60 11.05
N ASN A 140 30.92 -21.53 11.81
CA ASN A 140 29.91 -20.73 12.46
C ASN A 140 28.97 -20.03 11.45
N THR A 141 29.50 -19.52 10.34
CA THR A 141 28.69 -18.93 9.27
C THR A 141 27.83 -19.98 8.56
N LEU A 142 28.37 -21.15 8.24
CA LEU A 142 27.60 -22.25 7.65
C LEU A 142 26.47 -22.71 8.56
N PHE A 143 26.71 -22.73 9.87
CA PHE A 143 25.66 -22.99 10.85
C PHE A 143 24.56 -21.92 10.81
N ALA A 144 24.92 -20.63 10.78
CA ALA A 144 23.94 -19.55 10.68
C ALA A 144 23.12 -19.63 9.38
N VAL A 145 23.77 -19.90 8.24
CA VAL A 145 23.13 -20.12 6.93
C VAL A 145 22.16 -21.29 6.97
N ALA A 146 22.54 -22.41 7.60
CA ALA A 146 21.66 -23.57 7.75
C ALA A 146 20.45 -23.25 8.64
N CYS A 147 20.64 -22.51 9.74
CA CYS A 147 19.54 -22.04 10.58
C CYS A 147 18.55 -21.18 9.78
N ILE A 148 19.05 -20.20 9.02
CA ILE A 148 18.21 -19.35 8.17
C ILE A 148 17.41 -20.21 7.19
N GLY A 149 18.07 -21.09 6.44
CA GLY A 149 17.39 -21.92 5.46
C GLY A 149 16.34 -22.87 6.04
N ILE A 150 16.63 -23.50 7.19
CA ILE A 150 15.69 -24.42 7.86
C ILE A 150 14.48 -23.65 8.43
N ILE A 151 14.72 -22.51 9.07
CA ILE A 151 13.65 -21.67 9.63
C ILE A 151 12.77 -21.13 8.50
N THR A 152 13.37 -20.62 7.42
CA THR A 152 12.63 -20.16 6.25
C THR A 152 11.85 -21.29 5.59
N TYR A 153 12.40 -22.51 5.48
CA TYR A 153 11.66 -23.68 5.01
C TYR A 153 10.40 -23.91 5.86
N ALA A 154 10.55 -23.96 7.18
CA ALA A 154 9.45 -24.28 8.09
C ALA A 154 8.36 -23.19 8.05
N ILE A 155 8.76 -21.92 8.11
CA ILE A 155 7.86 -20.78 8.05
C ILE A 155 7.15 -20.72 6.69
N SER A 156 7.86 -20.91 5.58
CA SER A 156 7.29 -20.90 4.23
C SER A 156 6.30 -22.04 4.02
N ALA A 157 6.64 -23.26 4.45
CA ALA A 157 5.73 -24.40 4.40
C ALA A 157 4.45 -24.13 5.22
N ALA A 158 4.59 -23.58 6.44
CA ALA A 158 3.45 -23.15 7.24
C ALA A 158 2.63 -22.05 6.54
N GLY A 159 3.29 -21.09 5.88
CA GLY A 159 2.67 -20.05 5.07
C GLY A 159 1.77 -20.61 3.97
N VAL A 160 2.19 -21.65 3.26
CA VAL A 160 1.35 -22.31 2.24
C VAL A 160 0.09 -22.93 2.85
N PHE A 161 0.20 -23.59 4.02
CA PHE A 161 -0.97 -24.15 4.71
C PHE A 161 -1.95 -23.08 5.20
N ILE A 162 -1.41 -21.99 5.77
CA ILE A 162 -2.21 -20.83 6.19
C ILE A 162 -2.92 -20.24 4.97
N GLY A 163 -2.18 -20.00 3.89
CA GLY A 163 -2.71 -19.47 2.64
C GLY A 163 -3.84 -20.34 2.09
N GLY A 164 -3.66 -21.65 1.98
CA GLY A 164 -4.72 -22.50 1.43
C GLY A 164 -5.90 -22.75 2.35
N TYR A 165 -5.75 -22.58 3.66
CA TYR A 165 -6.91 -22.53 4.57
C TYR A 165 -7.82 -21.36 4.23
N PHE A 166 -7.24 -20.17 4.01
CA PHE A 166 -8.00 -18.98 3.58
C PHE A 166 -8.46 -19.05 2.11
N GLY A 167 -7.66 -19.65 1.23
CA GLY A 167 -7.98 -19.86 -0.19
C GLY A 167 -9.19 -20.79 -0.39
N ALA A 168 -9.31 -21.84 0.42
CA ALA A 168 -10.46 -22.74 0.39
C ALA A 168 -11.76 -22.06 0.84
N ALA A 169 -11.68 -21.08 1.75
CA ALA A 169 -12.83 -20.36 2.28
C ALA A 169 -13.29 -19.18 1.41
N TYR A 170 -12.36 -18.48 0.73
CA TYR A 170 -12.63 -17.22 0.04
C TYR A 170 -11.94 -17.08 -1.33
N LYS A 171 -11.89 -18.15 -2.13
CA LYS A 171 -11.16 -18.30 -3.42
C LYS A 171 -10.79 -16.98 -4.14
N SER A 172 -11.75 -16.31 -4.77
CA SER A 172 -11.43 -15.15 -5.62
C SER A 172 -10.94 -13.94 -4.82
N GLY A 173 -11.45 -13.72 -3.59
CA GLY A 173 -10.98 -12.63 -2.72
C GLY A 173 -9.62 -12.89 -2.09
N ALA A 174 -9.34 -14.13 -1.75
CA ALA A 174 -8.05 -14.59 -1.23
C ALA A 174 -6.94 -14.43 -2.28
N VAL A 175 -7.17 -14.89 -3.51
CA VAL A 175 -6.21 -14.74 -4.62
C VAL A 175 -5.97 -13.26 -4.94
N ALA A 176 -7.04 -12.46 -4.94
CA ALA A 176 -6.92 -11.02 -5.18
C ALA A 176 -6.14 -10.29 -4.09
N ALA A 177 -6.41 -10.60 -2.81
CA ALA A 177 -5.64 -10.07 -1.67
C ALA A 177 -4.15 -10.45 -1.75
N GLY A 178 -3.85 -11.71 -2.09
CA GLY A 178 -2.47 -12.17 -2.28
C GLY A 178 -1.76 -11.42 -3.41
N GLY A 179 -2.45 -11.21 -4.54
CA GLY A 179 -1.94 -10.41 -5.65
C GLY A 179 -1.59 -8.97 -5.25
N SER A 180 -2.46 -8.32 -4.47
CA SER A 180 -2.21 -6.98 -3.95
C SER A 180 -1.00 -6.93 -3.01
N ILE A 181 -0.89 -7.87 -2.07
CA ILE A 181 0.23 -7.95 -1.13
C ILE A 181 1.57 -8.05 -1.88
N LEU A 182 1.64 -8.84 -2.95
CA LEU A 182 2.87 -8.96 -3.75
C LEU A 182 3.24 -7.65 -4.44
N ILE A 183 2.26 -6.90 -4.95
CA ILE A 183 2.49 -5.58 -5.54
C ILE A 183 3.03 -4.62 -4.47
N PHE A 184 2.45 -4.63 -3.26
CA PHE A 184 2.94 -3.83 -2.13
C PHE A 184 4.39 -4.15 -1.77
N ILE A 185 4.74 -5.43 -1.65
CA ILE A 185 6.11 -5.85 -1.34
C ILE A 185 7.07 -5.41 -2.45
N GLY A 186 6.66 -5.54 -3.71
CA GLY A 186 7.42 -5.06 -4.86
C GLY A 186 7.67 -3.55 -4.81
N LEU A 187 6.64 -2.74 -4.56
CA LEU A 187 6.77 -1.29 -4.44
C LEU A 187 7.68 -0.90 -3.26
N LYS A 188 7.47 -1.53 -2.10
CA LYS A 188 8.29 -1.30 -0.91
C LYS A 188 9.77 -1.52 -1.20
N ALA A 189 10.12 -2.63 -1.86
CA ALA A 189 11.51 -2.93 -2.22
C ALA A 189 12.14 -1.81 -3.05
N LEU A 190 11.42 -1.28 -4.05
CA LEU A 190 11.91 -0.18 -4.89
C LEU A 190 12.13 1.10 -4.08
N MET A 191 11.21 1.42 -3.17
CA MET A 191 11.28 2.60 -2.32
C MET A 191 12.46 2.51 -1.34
N ASP A 192 12.66 1.35 -0.70
CA ASP A 192 13.75 1.09 0.24
C ASP A 192 15.12 1.34 -0.42
N LYS A 193 15.31 0.89 -1.67
CA LYS A 193 16.59 1.04 -2.38
C LYS A 193 16.97 2.49 -2.65
N TYR A 194 16.02 3.29 -3.09
CA TYR A 194 16.32 4.65 -3.53
C TYR A 194 16.39 5.65 -2.38
N ASP A 195 16.22 5.18 -1.13
CA ASP A 195 16.10 6.01 0.08
C ASP A 195 15.26 7.26 -0.18
N ILE A 196 14.19 7.09 -0.96
CA ILE A 196 13.38 8.19 -1.50
C ILE A 196 12.77 9.02 -0.36
N THR A 197 12.73 8.44 0.84
CA THR A 197 12.17 8.99 2.06
C THR A 197 13.20 9.32 3.13
N GLY A 198 14.51 9.24 2.87
CA GLY A 198 15.58 9.70 3.75
C GLY A 198 15.36 9.51 5.25
N ALA A 199 15.49 8.28 5.75
CA ALA A 199 15.66 7.86 7.15
C ALA A 199 14.85 6.59 7.46
N SER A 200 15.52 5.58 8.07
CA SER A 200 15.00 4.32 8.65
C SER A 200 13.90 3.60 7.86
N ASN A 201 14.15 2.36 7.43
CA ASN A 201 13.25 1.47 6.68
C ASN A 201 11.77 1.42 7.16
N ASP A 202 11.48 1.78 8.41
CA ASP A 202 10.12 1.89 8.95
C ASP A 202 9.28 3.01 8.29
N ASN A 203 9.93 4.02 7.71
CA ASN A 203 9.22 5.22 7.30
C ASN A 203 8.52 5.05 5.94
N VAL A 204 9.05 4.22 5.04
CA VAL A 204 8.47 3.96 3.70
C VAL A 204 7.09 3.31 3.78
N PHE A 205 6.90 2.45 4.79
CA PHE A 205 5.64 1.74 5.04
C PHE A 205 4.45 2.69 5.20
N TRP A 206 4.65 3.89 5.77
CA TRP A 206 3.57 4.84 5.98
C TRP A 206 3.00 5.41 4.67
N LEU A 207 3.82 5.56 3.61
CA LEU A 207 3.31 6.01 2.31
C LEU A 207 2.43 4.96 1.60
N LEU A 208 2.56 3.69 1.98
CA LEU A 208 1.79 2.58 1.42
C LEU A 208 0.52 2.28 2.24
N LEU A 209 0.45 2.77 3.47
CA LEU A 209 -0.62 2.41 4.40
C LEU A 209 -2.02 2.91 3.97
N PRO A 210 -2.20 4.12 3.40
CA PRO A 210 -3.49 4.56 2.85
C PRO A 210 -3.98 3.63 1.73
N PHE A 211 -3.10 3.26 0.80
CA PHE A 211 -3.42 2.30 -0.27
C PHE A 211 -3.86 0.94 0.29
N ALA A 212 -3.31 0.51 1.43
CA ALA A 212 -3.78 -0.72 2.08
C ALA A 212 -5.24 -0.59 2.55
N GLY A 213 -5.67 0.59 3.01
CA GLY A 213 -7.08 0.91 3.27
C GLY A 213 -7.94 0.72 2.03
N THR A 214 -7.50 1.23 0.88
CA THR A 214 -8.18 1.07 -0.41
C THR A 214 -8.31 -0.42 -0.79
N VAL A 215 -7.24 -1.20 -0.66
CA VAL A 215 -7.27 -2.64 -0.95
C VAL A 215 -8.25 -3.37 -0.03
N LEU A 216 -8.21 -3.08 1.28
CA LEU A 216 -9.11 -3.69 2.25
C LEU A 216 -10.58 -3.33 1.98
N GLY A 217 -10.86 -2.09 1.59
CA GLY A 217 -12.20 -1.65 1.20
C GLY A 217 -12.69 -2.35 -0.07
N ALA A 218 -11.84 -2.47 -1.08
CA ALA A 218 -12.16 -3.18 -2.32
C ALA A 218 -12.46 -4.67 -2.09
N LEU A 219 -11.79 -5.32 -1.12
CA LEU A 219 -12.04 -6.73 -0.77
C LEU A 219 -13.47 -6.98 -0.30
N LEU A 220 -14.20 -5.96 0.16
CA LEU A 220 -15.57 -6.07 0.64
C LEU A 220 -16.51 -6.67 -0.41
N VAL A 221 -16.24 -6.46 -1.71
CA VAL A 221 -17.04 -7.02 -2.82
C VAL A 221 -17.12 -8.55 -2.79
N PHE A 222 -16.11 -9.23 -2.23
CA PHE A 222 -16.14 -10.70 -2.11
C PHE A 222 -17.05 -11.20 -1.00
N PHE A 223 -17.25 -10.40 0.05
CA PHE A 223 -18.05 -10.74 1.22
C PHE A 223 -19.49 -10.23 1.13
N ARG A 224 -19.69 -9.05 0.54
CA ARG A 224 -20.98 -8.37 0.53
C ARG A 224 -21.19 -7.55 -0.74
N VAL A 225 -22.01 -8.09 -1.65
CA VAL A 225 -22.38 -7.43 -2.91
C VAL A 225 -23.61 -6.55 -2.74
N ASN A 226 -24.62 -7.00 -1.98
CA ASN A 226 -25.84 -6.22 -1.73
C ASN A 226 -25.69 -5.36 -0.47
N THR A 227 -25.08 -4.20 -0.64
CA THR A 227 -24.92 -3.21 0.44
C THR A 227 -26.11 -2.25 0.43
N PRO A 228 -26.89 -2.15 1.52
CA PRO A 228 -28.02 -1.23 1.58
C PRO A 228 -27.58 0.20 1.27
N ASP A 229 -28.39 0.94 0.52
CA ASP A 229 -28.15 2.34 0.15
C ASP A 229 -27.79 3.21 1.37
N LYS A 230 -28.51 3.00 2.48
CA LYS A 230 -28.21 3.65 3.76
C LYS A 230 -26.76 3.43 4.25
N LEU A 231 -26.22 2.21 4.11
CA LEU A 231 -24.86 1.91 4.54
C LEU A 231 -23.84 2.54 3.59
N LYS A 232 -24.11 2.53 2.28
CA LYS A 232 -23.30 3.22 1.27
C LYS A 232 -23.16 4.73 1.58
N LYS A 233 -24.28 5.40 1.87
CA LYS A 233 -24.32 6.81 2.30
C LYS A 233 -23.60 7.07 3.62
N CYS A 234 -23.72 6.16 4.60
CA CYS A 234 -22.98 6.29 5.86
C CYS A 234 -21.46 6.15 5.65
N LEU A 235 -21.03 5.27 4.75
CA LEU A 235 -19.61 5.07 4.44
C LEU A 235 -19.00 6.32 3.78
N ILE A 236 -19.65 6.90 2.77
CA ILE A 236 -19.12 8.11 2.15
C ILE A 236 -19.20 9.32 3.08
N ALA A 237 -20.24 9.43 3.91
CA ALA A 237 -20.34 10.46 4.93
C ALA A 237 -19.21 10.36 5.97
N LEU A 238 -18.86 9.14 6.40
CA LEU A 238 -17.72 8.89 7.26
C LEU A 238 -16.41 9.37 6.60
N SER A 239 -16.20 9.05 5.32
CA SER A 239 -15.03 9.49 4.55
C SER A 239 -14.95 11.01 4.49
N ALA A 240 -16.03 11.66 4.05
CA ALA A 240 -16.13 13.12 3.95
C ALA A 240 -15.83 13.82 5.29
N GLY A 241 -16.29 13.26 6.40
CA GLY A 241 -16.00 13.76 7.74
C GLY A 241 -14.50 13.69 8.07
N ILE A 242 -13.86 12.55 7.82
CA ILE A 242 -12.41 12.37 8.02
C ILE A 242 -11.64 13.34 7.11
N MET A 243 -12.02 13.42 5.84
CA MET A 243 -11.36 14.23 4.82
C MET A 243 -11.43 15.73 5.13
N LEU A 244 -12.60 16.23 5.59
CA LEU A 244 -12.76 17.61 6.03
C LEU A 244 -11.86 17.93 7.22
N SER A 245 -11.86 17.06 8.22
CA SER A 245 -11.08 17.23 9.45
C SER A 245 -9.57 17.21 9.16
N ALA A 246 -9.11 16.25 8.34
CA ALA A 246 -7.73 16.18 7.89
C ALA A 246 -7.29 17.46 7.14
N SER A 247 -8.13 17.97 6.25
CA SER A 247 -7.87 19.20 5.49
C SER A 247 -7.59 20.39 6.42
N ILE A 248 -8.35 20.52 7.51
CA ILE A 248 -8.21 21.65 8.45
C ILE A 248 -7.01 21.45 9.37
N TRP A 249 -6.97 20.34 10.11
CA TRP A 249 -6.03 20.18 11.23
C TRP A 249 -4.71 19.55 10.85
N CYS A 250 -4.70 18.71 9.83
CA CYS A 250 -3.50 17.99 9.44
C CYS A 250 -2.78 18.63 8.26
N LEU A 251 -3.47 19.44 7.46
CA LEU A 251 -2.90 20.10 6.29
C LEU A 251 -2.79 21.62 6.48
N MET A 252 -3.92 22.32 6.60
CA MET A 252 -3.90 23.80 6.68
C MET A 252 -3.23 24.31 7.95
N THR A 253 -3.57 23.76 9.13
CA THR A 253 -3.02 24.21 10.41
C THR A 253 -1.48 24.17 10.46
N PRO A 254 -0.79 23.06 10.16
CA PRO A 254 0.67 23.04 10.11
C PRO A 254 1.23 23.93 9.00
N SER A 255 0.52 24.11 7.88
CA SER A 255 0.97 24.99 6.79
C SER A 255 1.16 26.46 7.20
N PHE A 256 0.39 26.95 8.18
CA PHE A 256 0.58 28.30 8.73
C PHE A 256 1.86 28.45 9.56
N SER A 257 2.44 27.35 10.02
CA SER A 257 3.62 27.36 10.88
C SER A 257 4.92 27.07 10.11
N LEU A 258 4.80 26.43 8.94
CA LEU A 258 5.93 26.06 8.09
C LEU A 258 6.57 27.27 7.37
N PRO A 259 7.90 27.32 7.23
CA PRO A 259 8.57 28.32 6.42
C PRO A 259 8.09 28.29 4.95
N SER A 260 7.82 29.45 4.37
CA SER A 260 7.30 29.56 2.99
C SER A 260 8.21 30.38 2.08
N PHE A 261 8.35 29.96 0.81
CA PHE A 261 9.04 30.73 -0.20
C PHE A 261 8.31 32.05 -0.50
N GLY A 262 9.04 33.16 -0.64
CA GLY A 262 8.49 34.42 -1.17
C GLY A 262 7.55 35.22 -0.24
N SER A 263 7.17 34.72 0.94
CA SER A 263 6.36 35.47 1.90
C SER A 263 6.80 35.24 3.35
N LYS A 264 6.90 36.33 4.12
CA LYS A 264 7.04 36.27 5.59
C LYS A 264 5.69 36.11 6.31
N LYS A 265 4.57 36.21 5.59
CA LYS A 265 3.20 36.11 6.11
C LYS A 265 2.63 34.74 5.71
N PRO A 266 2.55 33.76 6.63
CA PRO A 266 2.19 32.38 6.28
C PRO A 266 0.82 32.24 5.61
N PHE A 267 -0.15 33.09 5.98
CA PHE A 267 -1.50 33.02 5.40
C PHE A 267 -1.53 33.25 3.88
N ILE A 268 -0.54 33.95 3.31
CA ILE A 268 -0.47 34.16 1.85
C ILE A 268 -0.19 32.83 1.15
N ALA A 269 0.77 32.06 1.67
CA ALA A 269 1.11 30.76 1.09
C ALA A 269 -0.06 29.78 1.21
N VAL A 270 -0.72 29.76 2.37
CA VAL A 270 -1.90 28.92 2.61
C VAL A 270 -3.05 29.31 1.69
N PHE A 271 -3.37 30.60 1.58
CA PHE A 271 -4.45 31.08 0.71
C PHE A 271 -4.20 30.75 -0.78
N ILE A 272 -2.98 31.00 -1.26
CA ILE A 272 -2.61 30.69 -2.65
C ILE A 272 -2.68 29.18 -2.89
N GLY A 273 -2.04 28.38 -2.02
CA GLY A 273 -2.06 26.92 -2.13
C GLY A 273 -3.48 26.40 -2.16
N PHE A 274 -4.32 26.83 -1.21
CA PHE A 274 -5.73 26.44 -1.11
C PHE A 274 -6.52 26.69 -2.41
N TRP A 275 -6.46 27.90 -2.97
CA TRP A 275 -7.17 28.20 -4.21
C TRP A 275 -6.58 27.49 -5.43
N VAL A 276 -5.26 27.33 -5.49
CA VAL A 276 -4.62 26.50 -6.53
C VAL A 276 -5.13 25.06 -6.43
N GLY A 277 -5.32 24.54 -5.21
CA GLY A 277 -5.94 23.24 -4.96
C GLY A 277 -7.37 23.13 -5.49
N ILE A 278 -8.22 24.10 -5.18
CA ILE A 278 -9.59 24.15 -5.69
C ILE A 278 -9.59 24.17 -7.23
N LEU A 279 -8.81 25.06 -7.84
CA LEU A 279 -8.75 25.19 -9.30
C LEU A 279 -8.12 23.96 -9.96
N PHE A 280 -7.16 23.32 -9.30
CA PHE A 280 -6.55 22.07 -9.73
C PHE A 280 -7.60 20.95 -9.78
N GLN A 281 -8.36 20.75 -8.71
CA GLN A 281 -9.40 19.72 -8.67
C GLN A 281 -10.52 20.02 -9.65
N PHE A 282 -11.00 21.28 -9.70
CA PHE A 282 -11.95 21.74 -10.71
C PHE A 282 -11.46 21.47 -12.13
N GLY A 283 -10.17 21.66 -12.39
CA GLY A 283 -9.56 21.33 -13.68
C GLY A 283 -9.61 19.83 -13.98
N LEU A 284 -9.24 18.98 -13.03
CA LEU A 284 -9.30 17.52 -13.20
C LEU A 284 -10.72 17.03 -13.47
N ASP A 285 -11.68 17.54 -12.71
CA ASP A 285 -13.10 17.24 -12.78
C ASP A 285 -13.68 17.52 -14.18
N ASN A 286 -13.36 18.68 -14.75
CA ASN A 286 -13.81 19.06 -16.10
C ASN A 286 -13.05 18.34 -17.23
N LEU A 287 -11.83 17.86 -16.99
CA LEU A 287 -10.98 17.25 -18.02
C LEU A 287 -11.11 15.73 -18.10
N VAL A 288 -11.28 15.06 -16.97
CA VAL A 288 -11.26 13.60 -16.90
C VAL A 288 -12.69 13.07 -17.10
N PRO A 289 -12.94 12.22 -18.12
CA PRO A 289 -14.25 11.59 -18.29
C PRO A 289 -14.53 10.64 -17.11
N HIS A 290 -15.54 10.96 -16.30
CA HIS A 290 -15.81 10.18 -15.10
C HIS A 290 -17.30 9.98 -14.84
N THR A 291 -17.64 9.06 -13.94
CA THR A 291 -19.03 8.73 -13.60
C THR A 291 -19.15 8.52 -12.10
N HIS A 292 -20.09 9.23 -11.48
CA HIS A 292 -20.38 9.07 -10.06
C HIS A 292 -21.00 7.69 -9.79
N GLY A 293 -20.54 7.04 -8.73
CA GLY A 293 -20.80 5.63 -8.51
C GLY A 293 -22.27 5.30 -8.25
N PHE A 294 -22.98 6.20 -7.58
CA PHE A 294 -24.40 5.99 -7.22
C PHE A 294 -25.39 6.79 -8.04
N SER A 295 -25.14 8.08 -8.29
CA SER A 295 -26.04 8.89 -9.12
C SER A 295 -26.00 8.44 -10.59
N GLY A 296 -24.88 7.85 -11.03
CA GLY A 296 -24.66 7.46 -12.42
C GLY A 296 -24.47 8.64 -13.37
N GLU A 297 -24.38 9.86 -12.83
CA GLU A 297 -24.12 11.08 -13.60
C GLU A 297 -22.72 11.05 -14.19
N THR A 298 -22.60 11.55 -15.42
CA THR A 298 -21.36 11.50 -16.21
C THR A 298 -20.86 12.91 -16.44
N GLU A 299 -19.60 13.14 -16.11
CA GLU A 299 -18.96 14.45 -16.16
C GLU A 299 -17.61 14.41 -16.87
N GLY A 300 -17.02 15.59 -17.07
CA GLY A 300 -15.78 15.79 -17.81
C GLY A 300 -15.95 15.72 -19.33
N LEU A 301 -14.84 15.46 -20.04
CA LEU A 301 -14.84 15.35 -21.50
C LEU A 301 -15.65 14.13 -21.97
N LYS A 302 -16.17 14.19 -23.20
CA LYS A 302 -16.86 13.03 -23.80
C LYS A 302 -15.88 11.89 -24.02
N SER A 303 -16.27 10.68 -23.62
CA SER A 303 -15.48 9.47 -23.77
C SER A 303 -16.36 8.26 -24.08
N GLU A 304 -15.84 7.35 -24.90
CA GLU A 304 -16.44 6.05 -25.21
C GLU A 304 -16.10 4.97 -24.16
N ALA A 305 -15.33 5.32 -23.12
CA ALA A 305 -15.02 4.41 -22.02
C ALA A 305 -16.31 3.90 -21.34
N ASP A 306 -16.28 2.62 -20.95
CA ASP A 306 -17.37 2.00 -20.23
C ASP A 306 -17.55 2.59 -18.83
N LYS A 307 -18.76 2.47 -18.28
CA LYS A 307 -19.14 3.07 -17.01
C LYS A 307 -18.20 2.68 -15.84
N PRO A 308 -17.82 1.41 -15.65
CA PRO A 308 -16.84 1.01 -14.63
C PRO A 308 -15.48 1.71 -14.70
N VAL A 309 -14.94 1.91 -15.92
CA VAL A 309 -13.67 2.64 -16.10
C VAL A 309 -13.84 4.10 -15.69
N LYS A 310 -14.94 4.73 -16.08
CA LYS A 310 -15.24 6.12 -15.70
C LYS A 310 -15.45 6.29 -14.18
N MET A 311 -16.03 5.29 -13.51
CA MET A 311 -16.14 5.28 -12.05
C MET A 311 -14.78 5.13 -11.37
N MET A 312 -13.89 4.28 -11.92
CA MET A 312 -12.52 4.19 -11.43
C MET A 312 -11.75 5.51 -11.64
N LEU A 313 -11.94 6.18 -12.79
CA LEU A 313 -11.34 7.48 -13.05
C LEU A 313 -11.81 8.56 -12.08
N ALA A 314 -13.09 8.56 -11.68
CA ALA A 314 -13.61 9.44 -10.63
C ALA A 314 -12.84 9.28 -9.31
N MET A 315 -12.62 8.04 -8.87
CA MET A 315 -11.87 7.81 -7.64
C MET A 315 -10.37 8.12 -7.78
N ILE A 316 -9.78 7.89 -8.96
CA ILE A 316 -8.38 8.28 -9.22
C ILE A 316 -8.19 9.78 -9.07
N ILE A 317 -9.10 10.62 -9.59
CA ILE A 317 -8.98 12.08 -9.44
C ILE A 317 -9.15 12.53 -7.99
N HIS A 318 -9.87 11.78 -7.14
CA HIS A 318 -10.01 12.06 -5.71
C HIS A 318 -8.76 11.63 -4.90
N HIS A 319 -8.19 10.49 -5.25
CA HIS A 319 -6.99 9.96 -4.61
C HIS A 319 -5.69 10.71 -4.96
N ILE A 320 -5.66 11.49 -6.06
CA ILE A 320 -4.49 12.32 -6.40
C ILE A 320 -4.20 13.35 -5.29
N PRO A 321 -5.16 14.22 -4.89
CA PRO A 321 -4.99 15.11 -3.73
C PRO A 321 -4.56 14.39 -2.46
N GLU A 322 -5.10 13.21 -2.16
CA GLU A 322 -4.75 12.45 -0.96
C GLU A 322 -3.31 11.94 -0.99
N GLY A 323 -2.85 11.46 -2.15
CA GLY A 323 -1.44 11.15 -2.37
C GLY A 323 -0.54 12.36 -2.11
N ILE A 324 -0.94 13.55 -2.59
CA ILE A 324 -0.24 14.81 -2.31
C ILE A 324 -0.25 15.11 -0.80
N ALA A 325 -1.40 14.94 -0.12
CA ALA A 325 -1.54 15.16 1.32
C ALA A 325 -0.51 14.35 2.11
N ILE A 326 -0.50 13.04 1.88
CA ILE A 326 0.34 12.08 2.58
C ILE A 326 1.81 12.35 2.30
N GLY A 327 2.18 12.57 1.03
CA GLY A 327 3.55 12.91 0.68
C GLY A 327 4.02 14.24 1.27
N ALA A 328 3.15 15.25 1.32
CA ALA A 328 3.50 16.58 1.86
C ALA A 328 3.64 16.57 3.38
N VAL A 329 2.74 15.89 4.11
CA VAL A 329 2.85 15.70 5.56
C VAL A 329 4.12 14.93 5.91
N TYR A 330 4.41 13.89 5.13
CA TYR A 330 5.62 13.10 5.31
C TYR A 330 6.90 13.91 5.05
N ALA A 331 6.94 14.67 3.95
CA ALA A 331 8.05 15.57 3.67
C ALA A 331 8.18 16.69 4.72
N GLY A 332 7.06 17.19 5.26
CA GLY A 332 7.10 18.13 6.38
C GLY A 332 7.60 17.51 7.68
N PHE A 333 7.41 16.21 7.90
CA PHE A 333 8.05 15.49 9.01
C PHE A 333 9.58 15.39 8.82
N LEU A 334 10.04 15.07 7.60
CA LEU A 334 11.47 14.94 7.30
C LEU A 334 12.21 16.28 7.27
N TYR A 335 11.60 17.29 6.65
CA TYR A 335 12.27 18.53 6.25
C TYR A 335 11.69 19.79 6.90
N GLY A 336 10.54 19.69 7.58
CA GLY A 336 9.81 20.83 8.15
C GLY A 336 10.28 21.25 9.55
N GLU A 337 11.58 21.10 9.84
CA GLU A 337 12.23 21.59 11.07
C GLU A 337 11.52 21.17 12.40
N GLY A 338 10.90 19.99 12.41
CA GLY A 338 10.20 19.45 13.59
C GLY A 338 8.81 20.02 13.85
N ILE A 339 8.27 20.85 12.96
CA ILE A 339 6.90 21.38 13.05
C ILE A 339 5.86 20.26 12.93
N ILE A 340 6.09 19.32 12.02
CA ILE A 340 5.28 18.10 11.91
C ILE A 340 6.00 16.99 12.67
N SER A 341 5.38 16.49 13.74
CA SER A 341 5.92 15.38 14.51
C SER A 341 5.67 14.03 13.81
N ARG A 342 6.44 12.99 14.19
CA ARG A 342 6.21 11.61 13.71
C ARG A 342 4.77 11.16 13.98
N TYR A 343 4.22 11.48 15.14
CA TYR A 343 2.85 11.15 15.50
C TYR A 343 1.81 11.94 14.69
N SER A 344 2.11 13.18 14.30
CA SER A 344 1.25 13.93 13.39
C SER A 344 1.19 13.25 12.02
N MET A 345 2.33 12.80 11.49
CA MET A 345 2.39 12.03 10.24
C MET A 345 1.62 10.71 10.34
N ILE A 346 1.79 9.96 11.45
CA ILE A 346 1.04 8.73 11.69
C ILE A 346 -0.47 9.00 11.76
N ALA A 347 -0.89 10.09 12.43
CA ALA A 347 -2.30 10.45 12.54
C ALA A 347 -2.95 10.68 11.16
N VAL A 348 -2.29 11.42 10.26
CA VAL A 348 -2.79 11.62 8.89
C VAL A 348 -2.85 10.30 8.14
N THR A 349 -1.77 9.52 8.22
CA THR A 349 -1.67 8.27 7.48
C THR A 349 -2.74 7.26 7.89
N VAL A 350 -2.98 7.13 9.20
CA VAL A 350 -4.04 6.28 9.74
C VAL A 350 -5.42 6.82 9.38
N GLY A 351 -5.62 8.15 9.44
CA GLY A 351 -6.84 8.79 8.98
C GLY A 351 -7.17 8.45 7.53
N MET A 352 -6.19 8.58 6.62
CA MET A 352 -6.35 8.21 5.22
C MET A 352 -6.58 6.71 5.03
N LEU A 353 -5.88 5.82 5.75
CA LEU A 353 -6.21 4.39 5.71
C LEU A 353 -7.68 4.13 6.05
N ILE A 354 -8.21 4.80 7.07
CA ILE A 354 -9.58 4.57 7.55
C ILE A 354 -10.61 5.08 6.55
N GLN A 355 -10.34 6.18 5.86
CA GLN A 355 -11.28 6.80 4.90
C GLN A 355 -11.25 6.14 3.51
N ASN A 356 -10.08 5.65 3.09
CA ASN A 356 -9.93 4.93 1.83
C ASN A 356 -10.69 3.60 1.81
N PHE A 357 -10.91 2.98 2.98
CA PHE A 357 -11.69 1.74 3.07
C PHE A 357 -13.15 1.94 2.62
N PRO A 358 -13.92 2.88 3.21
CA PRO A 358 -15.22 3.30 2.70
C PRO A 358 -15.23 3.61 1.19
N GLU A 359 -14.24 4.35 0.70
CA GLU A 359 -14.16 4.80 -0.69
C GLU A 359 -13.92 3.67 -1.69
N ALA A 360 -13.02 2.74 -1.39
CA ALA A 360 -12.81 1.59 -2.26
C ALA A 360 -14.00 0.62 -2.26
N ALA A 361 -14.70 0.50 -1.13
CA ALA A 361 -15.98 -0.22 -1.08
C ALA A 361 -17.06 0.51 -1.92
N PHE A 362 -17.05 1.85 -1.88
CA PHE A 362 -17.93 2.73 -2.66
C PHE A 362 -17.73 2.58 -4.17
N LEU A 363 -16.52 2.26 -4.64
CA LEU A 363 -16.26 1.97 -6.05
C LEU A 363 -16.54 0.51 -6.42
N SER A 364 -16.00 -0.43 -5.65
CA SER A 364 -16.03 -1.85 -6.02
C SER A 364 -17.44 -2.44 -6.00
N VAL A 365 -18.31 -2.01 -5.09
CA VAL A 365 -19.70 -2.52 -5.00
C VAL A 365 -20.54 -2.07 -6.21
N PRO A 366 -20.60 -0.78 -6.58
CA PRO A 366 -21.35 -0.35 -7.76
C PRO A 366 -20.82 -0.90 -9.08
N VAL A 367 -19.49 -1.04 -9.22
CA VAL A 367 -18.90 -1.72 -10.39
C VAL A 367 -19.39 -3.17 -10.49
N LYS A 368 -19.62 -3.83 -9.35
CA LYS A 368 -20.23 -5.16 -9.33
C LYS A 368 -21.72 -5.13 -9.71
N GLU A 369 -22.46 -4.12 -9.26
CA GLU A 369 -23.87 -3.90 -9.61
C GLU A 369 -24.06 -3.60 -11.11
N GLU A 370 -23.07 -2.97 -11.76
CA GLU A 370 -22.97 -2.78 -13.22
C GLU A 370 -22.65 -4.07 -14.00
N GLY A 371 -22.57 -5.22 -13.33
CA GLY A 371 -22.46 -6.54 -13.96
C GLY A 371 -21.04 -7.09 -14.12
N ARG A 372 -20.00 -6.42 -13.62
CA ARG A 372 -18.62 -6.95 -13.64
C ARG A 372 -18.44 -8.17 -12.72
N SER A 373 -17.40 -8.98 -12.92
CA SER A 373 -17.07 -10.08 -12.01
C SER A 373 -16.58 -9.54 -10.66
N LYS A 374 -16.67 -10.32 -9.56
CA LYS A 374 -16.21 -9.87 -8.23
C LYS A 374 -14.72 -9.50 -8.24
N GLY A 375 -13.92 -10.29 -8.95
CA GLY A 375 -12.51 -9.96 -9.19
C GLY A 375 -12.36 -8.64 -9.90
N ALA A 376 -13.07 -8.45 -11.02
CA ALA A 376 -12.93 -7.22 -11.81
C ALA A 376 -13.28 -6.00 -10.96
N SER A 377 -14.39 -6.05 -10.25
CA SER A 377 -14.82 -5.02 -9.30
C SER A 377 -13.79 -4.73 -8.22
N PHE A 378 -13.16 -5.77 -7.65
CA PHE A 378 -12.07 -5.60 -6.70
C PHE A 378 -10.90 -4.84 -7.32
N PHE A 379 -10.50 -5.16 -8.54
CA PHE A 379 -9.37 -4.50 -9.19
C PHE A 379 -9.65 -3.07 -9.57
N TYR A 380 -10.86 -2.73 -10.03
CA TYR A 380 -11.23 -1.33 -10.19
C TYR A 380 -11.10 -0.58 -8.86
N GLY A 381 -11.57 -1.18 -7.76
CA GLY A 381 -11.42 -0.63 -6.40
C GLY A 381 -9.96 -0.51 -5.94
N MET A 382 -9.12 -1.51 -6.21
CA MET A 382 -7.71 -1.50 -5.85
C MET A 382 -6.94 -0.48 -6.71
N MET A 383 -7.12 -0.51 -8.03
CA MET A 383 -6.37 0.34 -8.95
C MET A 383 -6.70 1.82 -8.77
N SER A 384 -7.89 2.18 -8.28
CA SER A 384 -8.18 3.58 -7.99
C SER A 384 -7.21 4.16 -6.95
N GLY A 385 -6.84 3.41 -5.91
CA GLY A 385 -5.87 3.85 -4.88
C GLY A 385 -4.41 3.62 -5.22
N GLY A 386 -4.12 2.91 -6.32
CA GLY A 386 -2.73 2.69 -6.75
C GLY A 386 -1.98 3.98 -7.10
N VAL A 387 -2.70 5.07 -7.38
CA VAL A 387 -2.13 6.40 -7.66
C VAL A 387 -1.58 7.09 -6.42
N GLU A 388 -2.15 6.84 -5.24
CA GLU A 388 -1.79 7.51 -3.98
C GLU A 388 -0.30 7.33 -3.62
N PRO A 389 0.26 6.10 -3.56
CA PRO A 389 1.65 5.93 -3.17
C PRO A 389 2.60 6.53 -4.22
N ILE A 390 2.24 6.50 -5.50
CA ILE A 390 3.02 7.09 -6.59
C ILE A 390 3.09 8.61 -6.41
N ILE A 391 1.95 9.25 -6.21
CA ILE A 391 1.86 10.70 -6.03
C ILE A 391 2.48 11.12 -4.69
N GLY A 392 2.32 10.33 -3.62
CA GLY A 392 2.97 10.56 -2.34
C GLY A 392 4.48 10.57 -2.46
N ILE A 393 5.06 9.56 -3.12
CA ILE A 393 6.50 9.51 -3.42
C ILE A 393 6.96 10.74 -4.21
N VAL A 394 6.27 11.06 -5.31
CA VAL A 394 6.61 12.22 -6.15
C VAL A 394 6.58 13.50 -5.32
N THR A 395 5.58 13.64 -4.46
CA THR A 395 5.43 14.80 -3.58
C THR A 395 6.58 14.89 -2.57
N VAL A 396 6.99 13.77 -1.96
CA VAL A 396 8.14 13.74 -1.05
C VAL A 396 9.41 14.20 -1.75
N ILE A 397 9.67 13.70 -2.97
CA ILE A 397 10.83 14.09 -3.78
C ILE A 397 10.80 15.59 -4.07
N VAL A 398 9.68 16.09 -4.61
CA VAL A 398 9.53 17.51 -5.00
C VAL A 398 9.68 18.43 -3.78
N ALA A 399 9.03 18.09 -2.67
CA ALA A 399 9.12 18.87 -1.44
C ALA A 399 10.50 18.81 -0.79
N GLY A 400 11.22 17.68 -0.91
CA GLY A 400 12.60 17.56 -0.45
C GLY A 400 13.59 18.43 -1.24
N LEU A 401 13.33 18.64 -2.54
CA LEU A 401 14.14 19.53 -3.38
C LEU A 401 13.92 21.01 -3.08
N LEU A 402 12.73 21.39 -2.61
CA LEU A 402 12.37 22.77 -2.27
C LEU A 402 11.47 22.84 -1.03
N PRO A 403 12.00 22.60 0.19
CA PRO A 403 11.18 22.56 1.41
C PRO A 403 10.28 23.78 1.63
N PRO A 404 10.68 25.02 1.27
CA PRO A 404 9.79 26.18 1.40
C PRO A 404 8.51 26.17 0.53
N ILE A 405 8.32 25.17 -0.33
CA ILE A 405 7.05 24.97 -1.07
C ILE A 405 6.00 24.21 -0.25
N LEU A 406 6.39 23.53 0.83
CA LEU A 406 5.52 22.67 1.64
C LEU A 406 4.19 23.33 2.06
N PRO A 407 4.16 24.58 2.56
CA PRO A 407 2.90 25.25 2.90
C PRO A 407 1.91 25.33 1.73
N TYR A 408 2.42 25.54 0.52
CA TYR A 408 1.60 25.63 -0.69
C TYR A 408 1.04 24.26 -1.08
N VAL A 409 1.88 23.22 -1.06
CA VAL A 409 1.50 21.85 -1.45
C VAL A 409 0.48 21.26 -0.48
N MET A 410 0.70 21.42 0.83
CA MET A 410 -0.23 20.96 1.86
C MET A 410 -1.58 21.68 1.76
N SER A 411 -1.56 23.01 1.54
CA SER A 411 -2.78 23.79 1.40
C SER A 411 -3.50 23.52 0.07
N LEU A 412 -2.77 23.24 -1.00
CA LEU A 412 -3.30 22.76 -2.28
C LEU A 412 -4.08 21.47 -2.09
N SER A 413 -3.49 20.50 -1.42
CA SER A 413 -4.18 19.25 -1.10
C SER A 413 -5.46 19.49 -0.30
N ALA A 414 -5.42 20.35 0.73
CA ALA A 414 -6.61 20.69 1.51
C ALA A 414 -7.70 21.35 0.66
N GLY A 415 -7.34 22.27 -0.24
CA GLY A 415 -8.29 22.91 -1.15
C GLY A 415 -8.94 21.94 -2.12
N ALA A 416 -8.16 21.04 -2.72
CA ALA A 416 -8.64 20.02 -3.63
C ALA A 416 -9.56 18.99 -2.94
N MET A 417 -9.22 18.59 -1.71
CA MET A 417 -10.06 17.71 -0.89
C MET A 417 -11.39 18.40 -0.53
N ILE A 418 -11.38 19.67 -0.12
CA ILE A 418 -12.63 20.41 0.16
C ILE A 418 -13.50 20.54 -1.10
N TYR A 419 -12.92 20.79 -2.27
CA TYR A 419 -13.65 20.76 -3.54
C TYR A 419 -14.36 19.42 -3.73
N THR A 420 -13.62 18.31 -3.59
CA THR A 420 -14.14 16.94 -3.75
C THR A 420 -15.28 16.62 -2.79
N ILE A 421 -15.20 17.08 -1.54
CA ILE A 421 -16.29 16.91 -0.55
C ILE A 421 -17.56 17.59 -1.03
N VAL A 422 -17.43 18.83 -1.53
CA VAL A 422 -18.58 19.64 -1.94
C VAL A 422 -19.18 19.16 -3.24
N GLU A 423 -18.33 18.82 -4.22
CA GLU A 423 -18.76 18.44 -5.56
C GLU A 423 -19.30 17.01 -5.63
N SER A 424 -18.64 16.04 -4.97
CA SER A 424 -19.01 14.63 -5.09
C SER A 424 -19.66 14.09 -3.81
N MET A 425 -18.97 14.18 -2.67
CA MET A 425 -19.37 13.40 -1.49
C MET A 425 -20.65 13.91 -0.83
N ILE A 426 -20.83 15.23 -0.74
CA ILE A 426 -22.06 15.85 -0.20
C ILE A 426 -23.26 15.47 -1.06
N PRO A 427 -23.29 15.71 -2.38
CA PRO A 427 -24.40 15.29 -3.23
C PRO A 427 -24.73 13.80 -3.10
N GLU A 428 -23.73 12.92 -3.12
CA GLU A 428 -23.95 11.47 -3.03
C GLU A 428 -24.51 11.02 -1.68
N MET A 429 -24.12 11.63 -0.55
CA MET A 429 -24.65 11.24 0.76
C MET A 429 -26.05 11.80 1.06
N ILE A 430 -26.44 12.88 0.38
CA ILE A 430 -27.77 13.51 0.56
C ILE A 430 -28.76 13.17 -0.55
N ASP A 431 -28.34 12.44 -1.59
CA ASP A 431 -29.23 11.99 -2.65
C ASP A 431 -30.40 11.16 -2.09
N GLY A 432 -31.63 11.43 -2.53
CA GLY A 432 -32.83 10.77 -2.01
C GLY A 432 -33.10 11.00 -0.51
N GLU A 433 -33.57 9.96 0.21
CA GLU A 433 -33.89 10.07 1.63
C GLU A 433 -32.63 10.06 2.52
N VAL A 434 -32.47 11.11 3.34
CA VAL A 434 -31.36 11.24 4.29
C VAL A 434 -31.77 10.75 5.67
N SER A 435 -31.06 9.75 6.19
CA SER A 435 -31.25 9.29 7.56
C SER A 435 -30.31 10.00 8.52
N ASP A 436 -30.75 10.23 9.77
CA ASP A 436 -29.90 10.72 10.87
C ASP A 436 -28.58 9.95 11.02
N ARG A 437 -28.54 8.66 10.63
CA ARG A 437 -27.31 7.86 10.66
C ARG A 437 -26.22 8.39 9.73
N VAL A 438 -26.58 9.02 8.61
CA VAL A 438 -25.63 9.64 7.68
C VAL A 438 -24.94 10.83 8.36
N VAL A 439 -25.73 11.69 9.02
CA VAL A 439 -25.22 12.83 9.80
C VAL A 439 -24.32 12.35 10.95
N LEU A 440 -24.74 11.31 11.67
CA LEU A 440 -23.93 10.73 12.74
C LEU A 440 -22.63 10.10 12.21
N ALA A 441 -22.65 9.48 11.03
CA ALA A 441 -21.46 8.91 10.41
C ALA A 441 -20.46 10.01 10.00
N PHE A 442 -20.93 11.11 9.41
CA PHE A 442 -20.11 12.29 9.14
C PHE A 442 -19.47 12.85 10.42
N ALA A 443 -20.28 13.08 11.45
CA ALA A 443 -19.81 13.59 12.73
C ALA A 443 -18.80 12.64 13.39
N ALA A 444 -19.01 11.32 13.28
CA ALA A 444 -18.10 10.32 13.80
C ALA A 444 -16.75 10.35 13.06
N GLY A 445 -16.76 10.42 11.72
CA GLY A 445 -15.54 10.50 10.92
C GLY A 445 -14.74 11.76 11.21
N PHE A 446 -15.43 12.90 11.27
CA PHE A 446 -14.84 14.19 11.62
C PHE A 446 -14.21 14.18 13.01
N SER A 447 -14.94 13.65 14.01
CA SER A 447 -14.48 13.57 15.39
C SER A 447 -13.32 12.59 15.58
N LEU A 448 -13.35 11.46 14.86
CA LEU A 448 -12.26 10.48 14.86
C LEU A 448 -10.97 11.11 14.34
N MET A 449 -11.03 11.78 13.20
CA MET A 449 -9.85 12.41 12.63
C MET A 449 -9.36 13.59 13.46
N MET A 450 -10.27 14.36 14.06
CA MET A 450 -9.91 15.43 14.99
C MET A 450 -9.18 14.86 16.22
N LEU A 451 -9.66 13.74 16.76
CA LEU A 451 -9.00 13.05 17.87
C LEU A 451 -7.62 12.56 17.46
N LEU A 452 -7.47 11.93 16.29
CA LEU A 452 -6.16 11.49 15.79
C LEU A 452 -5.20 12.68 15.63
N ALA A 453 -5.67 13.79 15.07
CA ALA A 453 -4.87 14.98 14.81
C ALA A 453 -4.34 15.66 16.09
N TYR A 454 -5.06 15.59 17.21
CA TYR A 454 -4.66 16.24 18.46
C TYR A 454 -4.14 15.29 19.53
N ALA A 455 -4.74 14.11 19.70
CA ALA A 455 -4.35 13.20 20.78
C ALA A 455 -3.03 12.51 20.48
N LEU A 456 -2.81 12.06 19.23
CA LEU A 456 -1.61 11.30 18.89
C LEU A 456 -0.33 12.13 19.02
N PRO A 457 -0.28 13.41 18.59
CA PRO A 457 0.90 14.25 18.79
C PRO A 457 1.20 14.64 20.24
N MET A 458 0.27 14.40 21.18
CA MET A 458 0.45 14.66 22.61
C MET A 458 0.99 13.45 23.38
N MET A 459 1.09 12.28 22.74
CA MET A 459 1.68 11.05 23.29
C MET A 459 3.18 11.00 22.98
#